data_AF-A0A1W9UA50-F1
#
_entry.id   AF-A0A1W9UA50-F1
#
_cell.length_a   1.000
_cell.length_b   1.000
_cell.length_c   1.000
_cell.angle_alpha   90.00
_cell.angle_beta   90.00
_cell.angle_gamma   90.00
#
_symmetry.space_group_name_H-M   'P 1'
#
loop_
_entity.id
_entity.type
_entity.pdbx_description
1 polymer ?
#
loop_
_entity_poly.entity_id
_entity_poly.type
_entity_poly.pdbx_seq_one_letter_code
_entity_poly.pdbx_strand_id
1 'polypeptide(L)'
;MELTTPQLGRGWQYATYFALSLVVLIFVVVLLPSSSAYFRRFFGKMNAIIVTVVAAILGAVSLWVLQSHYEFTLFRGGMTLRGIVLSAAFATVLGVAIVVADLIIRYPQDTNVPVPQALLFYPAVGFVAEIVFHILPLTLLLFVLSPLEGRLGSERIVWLSIVLVAVVEPTFQVLFGEKAFTWGAVYTWVHVFAIAFLQLYVFRRFDFVSMYSFRLFYYAYWHILWGVIRLKVLF
;
A
#
# COMPACT_ATOMS: atom_id res chain seq x y z
N MET A 1 9.68 16.71 27.74
CA MET A 1 8.44 16.11 28.28
C MET A 1 7.71 15.50 27.08
N GLU A 2 8.00 14.24 26.76
CA GLU A 2 7.23 13.52 25.74
C GLU A 2 5.80 13.36 26.26
N LEU A 3 4.85 14.06 25.62
CA LEU A 3 3.44 13.80 25.85
C LEU A 3 3.15 12.41 25.32
N THR A 4 3.15 11.42 26.20
CA THR A 4 2.66 10.07 25.91
C THR A 4 1.17 10.18 25.63
N THR A 5 0.80 10.42 24.37
CA THR A 5 -0.59 10.31 23.93
C THR A 5 -1.08 8.90 24.29
N PRO A 6 -2.16 8.76 25.07
CA PRO A 6 -2.66 7.46 25.47
C PRO A 6 -2.96 6.64 24.21
N GLN A 7 -2.36 5.46 24.12
CA GLN A 7 -2.65 4.53 23.02
C GLN A 7 -4.13 4.17 23.11
N LEU A 8 -4.85 4.33 22.00
CA LEU A 8 -6.24 3.89 21.89
C LEU A 8 -6.32 2.39 22.18
N GLY A 9 -7.32 1.98 22.97
CA GLY A 9 -7.54 0.58 23.32
C GLY A 9 -7.65 -0.30 22.07
N ARG A 10 -7.22 -1.57 22.18
CA ARG A 10 -7.22 -2.51 21.04
C ARG A 10 -8.56 -2.57 20.30
N GLY A 11 -9.69 -2.48 21.02
CA GLY A 11 -11.03 -2.46 20.43
C GLY A 11 -11.21 -1.36 19.37
N TRP A 12 -10.78 -0.13 19.65
CA TRP A 12 -10.85 0.98 18.69
C TRP A 12 -9.96 0.76 17.47
N GLN A 13 -8.76 0.20 17.67
CA GLN A 13 -7.82 -0.08 16.58
C GLN A 13 -8.40 -1.10 15.58
N TYR A 14 -9.01 -2.18 16.06
CA TYR A 14 -9.66 -3.17 15.19
C TYR A 14 -11.01 -2.70 14.64
N ALA A 15 -11.75 -1.86 15.37
CA ALA A 15 -12.95 -1.23 14.83
C ALA A 15 -12.61 -0.35 13.62
N THR A 16 -11.52 0.42 13.67
CA THR A 16 -11.03 1.20 12.53
C THR A 16 -10.66 0.31 11.35
N TYR A 17 -9.91 -0.76 11.58
CA TYR A 17 -9.54 -1.69 10.51
C TYR A 17 -10.75 -2.42 9.90
N PHE A 18 -11.70 -2.83 10.73
CA PHE A 18 -12.95 -3.43 10.28
C PHE A 18 -13.76 -2.45 9.43
N ALA A 19 -13.88 -1.19 9.87
CA ALA A 19 -14.56 -0.15 9.10
C ALA A 19 -13.90 0.10 7.73
N LEU A 20 -12.56 0.18 7.68
CA LEU A 20 -11.82 0.31 6.42
C LEU A 20 -12.04 -0.91 5.50
N SER A 21 -11.98 -2.11 6.05
CA SER A 21 -12.21 -3.36 5.31
C SER A 21 -13.63 -3.42 4.75
N LEU A 22 -14.62 -2.98 5.53
CA LEU A 22 -16.02 -2.94 5.11
C LEU A 22 -16.25 -1.92 3.99
N VAL A 23 -15.67 -0.72 4.12
CA VAL A 23 -15.74 0.32 3.06
C VAL A 23 -15.13 -0.20 1.76
N VAL A 24 -13.96 -0.84 1.83
CA VAL A 24 -13.31 -1.45 0.67
C VAL A 24 -14.18 -2.55 0.04
N LEU A 25 -14.80 -3.41 0.85
CA LEU A 25 -15.71 -4.44 0.35
C LEU A 25 -16.93 -3.83 -0.36
N ILE A 26 -17.52 -2.77 0.21
CA ILE A 26 -18.62 -2.03 -0.42
C ILE A 26 -18.18 -1.48 -1.77
N PHE A 27 -16.98 -0.87 -1.86
CA PHE A 27 -16.45 -0.36 -3.13
C PHE A 27 -16.32 -1.45 -4.18
N VAL A 28 -15.82 -2.63 -3.81
CA VAL A 28 -15.73 -3.78 -4.72
C VAL A 28 -17.11 -4.21 -5.20
N VAL A 29 -18.07 -4.40 -4.28
CA VAL A 29 -19.44 -4.83 -4.61
C VAL A 29 -20.13 -3.83 -5.54
N VAL A 30 -20.01 -2.52 -5.27
CA VAL A 30 -20.58 -1.45 -6.10
C VAL A 30 -19.98 -1.43 -7.50
N LEU A 31 -18.67 -1.68 -7.62
CA LEU A 31 -17.98 -1.65 -8.91
C LEU A 31 -18.17 -2.91 -9.77
N LEU A 32 -18.39 -4.07 -9.15
CA LEU A 32 -18.41 -5.36 -9.87
C LEU A 32 -19.31 -5.40 -11.13
N PRO A 33 -20.56 -4.86 -11.11
CA PRO A 33 -21.44 -4.88 -12.28
C PRO A 33 -20.86 -4.13 -13.49
N SER A 34 -20.13 -3.04 -13.27
CA SER A 34 -19.66 -2.15 -14.34
C SER A 34 -18.16 -2.27 -14.65
N SER A 35 -17.39 -2.88 -13.74
CA SER A 35 -15.92 -2.75 -13.69
C SER A 35 -15.18 -4.08 -13.48
N SER A 36 -15.86 -5.21 -13.70
CA SER A 36 -15.27 -6.55 -13.51
C SER A 36 -13.98 -6.78 -14.33
N ALA A 37 -13.86 -6.14 -15.49
CA ALA A 37 -12.66 -6.22 -16.34
C ALA A 37 -11.41 -5.66 -15.63
N TYR A 38 -11.55 -4.54 -14.90
CA TYR A 38 -10.44 -3.96 -14.16
C TYR A 38 -9.97 -4.88 -13.04
N PHE A 39 -10.88 -5.48 -12.28
CA PHE A 39 -10.51 -6.45 -11.25
C PHE A 39 -9.83 -7.69 -11.85
N ARG A 40 -10.29 -8.18 -13.00
CA ARG A 40 -9.65 -9.33 -13.69
C ARG A 40 -8.21 -9.06 -14.10
N ARG A 41 -7.84 -7.81 -14.41
CA ARG A 41 -6.46 -7.43 -14.71
C ARG A 41 -5.52 -7.67 -13.53
N PHE A 42 -5.98 -7.43 -12.30
CA PHE A 42 -5.15 -7.53 -11.09
C PHE A 42 -5.32 -8.87 -10.36
N PHE A 43 -6.53 -9.42 -10.31
CA PHE A 43 -6.86 -10.65 -9.58
C PHE A 43 -6.99 -11.88 -10.49
N GLY A 44 -6.78 -11.72 -11.79
CA GLY A 44 -6.94 -12.80 -12.77
C GLY A 44 -8.38 -13.32 -12.80
N LYS A 45 -8.52 -14.65 -12.71
CA LYS A 45 -9.83 -15.34 -12.70
C LYS A 45 -10.47 -15.40 -11.31
N MET A 46 -9.80 -14.90 -10.27
CA MET A 46 -10.30 -14.97 -8.91
C MET A 46 -11.47 -14.01 -8.70
N ASN A 47 -12.39 -14.38 -7.82
CA ASN A 47 -13.51 -13.52 -7.44
C ASN A 47 -13.01 -12.36 -6.55
N ALA A 48 -13.25 -11.11 -6.97
CA ALA A 48 -12.76 -9.92 -6.27
C ALA A 48 -13.30 -9.80 -4.83
N ILE A 49 -14.54 -10.23 -4.56
CA ILE A 49 -15.10 -10.26 -3.20
C ILE A 49 -14.29 -11.24 -2.34
N ILE A 50 -14.06 -12.45 -2.84
CA ILE A 50 -13.32 -13.48 -2.10
C ILE A 50 -11.88 -13.00 -1.81
N VAL A 51 -11.19 -12.46 -2.81
CA VAL A 51 -9.84 -11.90 -2.65
C VAL A 51 -9.84 -10.81 -1.56
N THR A 52 -10.81 -9.91 -1.59
CA THR A 52 -10.92 -8.81 -0.62
C THR A 52 -11.19 -9.30 0.79
N VAL A 53 -12.12 -10.26 0.96
CA VAL A 53 -12.45 -10.85 2.27
C VAL A 53 -11.25 -11.62 2.83
N VAL A 54 -10.59 -12.43 2.01
CA VAL A 54 -9.40 -13.18 2.44
C VAL A 54 -8.27 -12.22 2.81
N ALA A 55 -8.01 -11.17 2.01
CA ALA A 55 -7.03 -10.14 2.34
C ALA A 55 -7.39 -9.43 3.66
N ALA A 56 -8.65 -9.07 3.88
CA ALA A 56 -9.08 -8.44 5.13
C ALA A 56 -8.82 -9.34 6.35
N ILE A 57 -9.11 -10.64 6.26
CA ILE A 57 -8.86 -11.61 7.33
C ILE A 57 -7.35 -11.78 7.58
N LEU A 58 -6.56 -12.02 6.52
CA LEU A 58 -5.11 -12.19 6.64
C LEU A 58 -4.44 -10.93 7.18
N GLY A 59 -4.91 -9.75 6.76
CA GLY A 59 -4.44 -8.46 7.28
C GLY A 59 -4.78 -8.30 8.76
N ALA A 60 -5.99 -8.67 9.21
CA ALA A 60 -6.36 -8.61 10.62
C ALA A 60 -5.45 -9.49 11.49
N VAL A 61 -5.22 -10.74 11.07
CA VAL A 61 -4.33 -11.68 11.75
C VAL A 61 -2.89 -11.15 11.77
N SER A 62 -2.40 -10.67 10.63
CA SER A 62 -1.04 -10.15 10.49
C SER A 62 -0.81 -8.93 11.36
N LEU A 63 -1.74 -7.98 11.37
CA LEU A 63 -1.69 -6.78 12.21
C LEU A 63 -1.77 -7.14 13.70
N TRP A 64 -2.50 -8.19 14.07
CA TRP A 64 -2.53 -8.70 15.43
C TRP A 64 -1.19 -9.24 15.90
N VAL A 65 -0.50 -10.01 15.06
CA VAL A 65 0.86 -10.48 15.35
C VAL A 65 1.82 -9.30 15.46
N LEU A 66 1.83 -8.39 14.47
CA LEU A 66 2.72 -7.22 14.46
C LEU A 66 2.50 -6.30 15.67
N GLN A 67 1.25 -6.13 16.09
CA GLN A 67 0.92 -5.34 17.27
C GLN A 67 1.33 -6.04 18.57
N SER A 68 1.15 -7.35 18.65
CA SER A 68 1.40 -8.10 19.89
C SER A 68 2.89 -8.32 20.15
N HIS A 69 3.71 -8.37 19.11
CA HIS A 69 5.13 -8.76 19.22
C HIS A 69 6.12 -7.66 18.76
N TYR A 70 5.70 -6.74 17.89
CA TYR A 70 6.61 -5.81 17.20
C TYR A 70 6.19 -4.33 17.32
N GLU A 71 5.25 -4.01 18.22
CA GLU A 71 4.78 -2.65 18.53
C GLU A 71 4.20 -1.86 17.36
N PHE A 72 3.77 -2.53 16.29
CA PHE A 72 3.00 -1.89 15.24
C PHE A 72 1.59 -1.56 15.74
N THR A 73 0.99 -0.52 15.19
CA THR A 73 -0.35 -0.08 15.60
C THR A 73 -1.19 0.27 14.39
N LEU A 74 -2.50 0.15 14.55
CA LEU A 74 -3.42 0.35 13.44
C LEU A 74 -3.88 1.81 13.39
N PHE A 75 -4.09 2.42 14.56
CA PHE A 75 -4.58 3.79 14.69
C PHE A 75 -4.15 4.40 16.04
N ARG A 76 -3.39 5.50 16.02
CA ARG A 76 -2.87 6.20 17.22
C ARG A 76 -3.52 7.57 17.48
N GLY A 77 -4.61 7.91 16.81
CA GLY A 77 -5.29 9.20 17.00
C GLY A 77 -4.44 10.39 16.57
N GLY A 78 -3.99 11.23 17.50
CA GLY A 78 -3.22 12.46 17.18
C GLY A 78 -1.92 12.20 16.42
N MET A 79 -1.25 11.07 16.69
CA MET A 79 -0.05 10.67 15.93
C MET A 79 -0.39 10.22 14.50
N THR A 80 -1.59 9.66 14.26
CA THR A 80 -2.07 9.32 12.93
C THR A 80 -2.14 10.56 12.04
N LEU A 81 -2.59 11.70 12.57
CA LEU A 81 -2.68 12.93 11.78
C LEU A 81 -1.29 13.39 11.29
N ARG A 82 -0.28 13.32 12.16
CA ARG A 82 1.11 13.62 11.78
C ARG A 82 1.63 12.64 10.73
N GLY A 83 1.30 11.36 10.89
CA GLY A 83 1.61 10.32 9.92
C GLY A 83 0.97 10.58 8.56
N ILE A 84 -0.32 10.96 8.51
CA ILE A 84 -1.05 11.34 7.30
C ILE A 84 -0.40 12.54 6.61
N VAL A 85 -0.01 13.58 7.35
CA VAL A 85 0.69 14.75 6.79
C VAL A 85 2.02 14.34 6.16
N LEU A 86 2.81 13.51 6.85
CA LEU A 86 4.07 13.01 6.31
C LEU A 86 3.85 12.12 5.08
N SER A 87 2.83 11.26 5.13
CA SER A 87 2.40 10.42 4.01
C SER A 87 2.03 11.26 2.79
N ALA A 88 1.26 12.34 2.97
CA ALA A 88 0.91 13.25 1.89
C ALA A 88 2.17 13.91 1.29
N ALA A 89 3.10 14.35 2.13
CA ALA A 89 4.35 14.96 1.68
C ALA A 89 5.20 14.00 0.83
N PHE A 90 5.46 12.79 1.32
CA PHE A 90 6.21 11.78 0.57
C PHE A 90 5.49 11.37 -0.71
N ALA A 91 4.18 11.11 -0.64
CA ALA A 91 3.37 10.78 -1.81
C ALA A 91 3.35 11.89 -2.85
N THR A 92 3.40 13.16 -2.43
CA THR A 92 3.49 14.32 -3.34
C THR A 92 4.83 14.33 -4.08
N VAL A 93 5.94 14.17 -3.35
CA VAL A 93 7.29 14.14 -3.95
C VAL A 93 7.39 13.01 -4.98
N LEU A 94 6.94 11.79 -4.63
CA LEU A 94 6.94 10.67 -5.55
C LEU A 94 5.92 10.85 -6.68
N GLY A 95 4.75 11.43 -6.40
CA GLY A 95 3.73 11.79 -7.39
C GLY A 95 4.28 12.73 -8.47
N VAL A 96 5.01 13.77 -8.07
CA VAL A 96 5.70 14.66 -9.01
C VAL A 96 6.76 13.89 -9.81
N ALA A 97 7.56 13.05 -9.15
CA ALA A 97 8.60 12.28 -9.81
C ALA A 97 8.06 11.33 -10.90
N ILE A 98 6.95 10.62 -10.63
CA ILE A 98 6.34 9.71 -11.62
C ILE A 98 5.69 10.47 -12.78
N VAL A 99 5.09 11.63 -12.51
CA VAL A 99 4.55 12.51 -13.56
C VAL A 99 5.66 12.93 -14.51
N VAL A 100 6.77 13.45 -13.97
CA VAL A 100 7.94 13.85 -14.78
C VAL A 100 8.50 12.67 -15.56
N ALA A 101 8.58 11.48 -14.93
CA ALA A 101 9.06 10.29 -15.60
C ALA A 101 8.14 9.84 -16.75
N ASP A 102 6.82 9.93 -16.59
CA ASP A 102 5.86 9.57 -17.64
C ASP A 102 5.93 10.51 -18.85
N LEU A 103 6.32 11.79 -18.67
CA LEU A 103 6.60 12.70 -19.80
C LEU A 103 7.72 12.19 -20.71
N ILE A 104 8.66 11.40 -20.15
CA ILE A 104 9.86 10.90 -20.83
C ILE A 104 9.67 9.44 -21.28
N ILE A 105 9.25 8.56 -20.35
CA ILE A 105 9.09 7.12 -20.55
C ILE A 105 7.86 6.81 -21.38
N ARG A 106 6.79 7.60 -21.23
CA ARG A 106 5.47 7.43 -21.86
C ARG A 106 4.88 6.04 -21.62
N TYR A 107 4.36 5.82 -20.41
CA TYR A 107 3.66 4.58 -20.08
C TYR A 107 2.43 4.37 -21.01
N PRO A 108 1.94 3.14 -21.19
CA PRO A 108 0.78 2.86 -22.06
C PRO A 108 -0.46 3.70 -21.72
N GLN A 109 -1.26 4.06 -22.73
CA GLN A 109 -2.44 4.94 -22.56
C GLN A 109 -3.46 4.36 -21.56
N ASP A 110 -3.64 3.04 -21.57
CA ASP A 110 -4.59 2.26 -20.76
C ASP A 110 -4.00 1.81 -19.40
N THR A 111 -2.92 2.44 -18.95
CA THR A 111 -2.31 2.15 -17.63
C THR A 111 -3.27 2.42 -16.48
N ASN A 112 -4.09 3.46 -16.57
CA ASN A 112 -4.97 3.90 -15.50
C ASN A 112 -6.44 3.54 -15.76
N VAL A 113 -7.15 3.16 -14.70
CA VAL A 113 -8.61 3.01 -14.74
C VAL A 113 -9.23 4.41 -14.91
N PRO A 114 -10.19 4.60 -15.82
CA PRO A 114 -10.83 5.90 -16.02
C PRO A 114 -11.71 6.30 -14.84
N VAL A 115 -11.91 7.61 -14.71
CA VAL A 115 -12.91 8.22 -13.82
C VAL A 115 -14.30 8.00 -14.45
N PRO A 116 -15.36 7.66 -13.67
CA PRO A 116 -15.42 7.68 -12.20
C PRO A 116 -15.00 6.40 -11.48
N GLN A 117 -14.79 5.29 -12.19
CA GLN A 117 -14.51 3.97 -11.58
C GLN A 117 -13.24 3.99 -10.73
N ALA A 118 -12.22 4.74 -11.17
CA ALA A 118 -10.96 4.97 -10.45
C ALA A 118 -11.14 5.35 -8.97
N LEU A 119 -12.16 6.16 -8.66
CA LEU A 119 -12.38 6.71 -7.32
C LEU A 119 -12.65 5.62 -6.26
N LEU A 120 -13.33 4.55 -6.66
CA LEU A 120 -13.62 3.40 -5.78
C LEU A 120 -12.62 2.27 -5.97
N PHE A 121 -12.09 2.13 -7.19
CA PHE A 121 -11.22 1.02 -7.57
C PHE A 121 -9.86 1.09 -6.87
N TYR A 122 -9.22 2.27 -6.91
CA TYR A 122 -7.87 2.42 -6.39
C TYR A 122 -7.78 2.31 -4.87
N PRO A 123 -8.70 2.86 -4.06
CA PRO A 123 -8.74 2.53 -2.64
C PRO A 123 -8.91 1.02 -2.40
N ALA A 124 -9.85 0.37 -3.09
CA ALA A 124 -10.12 -1.05 -2.88
C ALA A 124 -8.91 -1.95 -3.20
N VAL A 125 -8.30 -1.78 -4.37
CA VAL A 125 -7.12 -2.56 -4.76
C VAL A 125 -5.89 -2.15 -3.96
N GLY A 126 -5.77 -0.86 -3.61
CA GLY A 126 -4.70 -0.37 -2.74
C GLY A 126 -4.70 -1.05 -1.38
N PHE A 127 -5.86 -1.24 -0.77
CA PHE A 127 -5.98 -1.97 0.50
C PHE A 127 -5.50 -3.42 0.37
N VAL A 128 -5.94 -4.12 -0.67
CA VAL A 128 -5.48 -5.50 -0.93
C VAL A 128 -3.97 -5.54 -1.16
N ALA A 129 -3.42 -4.59 -1.92
CA ALA A 129 -2.00 -4.48 -2.19
C ALA A 129 -1.18 -4.20 -0.92
N GLU A 130 -1.67 -3.37 0.02
CA GLU A 130 -1.03 -3.21 1.33
C GLU A 130 -0.89 -4.54 2.05
N ILE A 131 -1.97 -5.32 2.10
CA ILE A 131 -1.94 -6.58 2.82
C ILE A 131 -1.01 -7.58 2.14
N VAL A 132 -1.17 -7.77 0.83
CA VAL A 132 -0.48 -8.83 0.08
C VAL A 132 1.01 -8.56 -0.07
N PHE A 133 1.41 -7.30 -0.31
CA PHE A 133 2.81 -6.98 -0.59
C PHE A 133 3.59 -6.44 0.62
N HIS A 134 2.91 -6.01 1.69
CA HIS A 134 3.58 -5.37 2.83
C HIS A 134 3.26 -6.07 4.13
N ILE A 135 2.00 -6.03 4.59
CA ILE A 135 1.65 -6.45 5.94
C ILE A 135 1.88 -7.96 6.12
N LEU A 136 1.35 -8.79 5.23
CA LEU A 136 1.52 -10.25 5.33
C LEU A 136 2.99 -10.66 5.13
N PRO A 137 3.72 -10.22 4.08
CA PRO A 137 5.14 -10.56 3.93
C PRO A 137 6.00 -10.10 5.11
N LEU A 138 5.74 -8.91 5.67
CA LEU A 138 6.44 -8.41 6.84
C LEU A 138 6.24 -9.32 8.05
N THR A 139 4.98 -9.71 8.33
CA THR A 139 4.69 -10.63 9.44
C THR A 139 5.38 -11.97 9.26
N LEU A 140 5.33 -12.55 8.06
CA LEU A 140 5.97 -13.84 7.77
C LEU A 140 7.49 -13.75 7.91
N LEU A 141 8.10 -12.69 7.37
CA LEU A 141 9.55 -12.51 7.43
C LEU A 141 10.04 -12.28 8.86
N LEU A 142 9.32 -11.48 9.65
CA LEU A 142 9.63 -11.28 11.06
C LEU A 142 9.52 -12.59 11.85
N PHE A 143 8.48 -13.40 11.59
CA PHE A 143 8.35 -14.71 12.21
C PHE A 143 9.55 -15.62 11.89
N VAL A 144 9.97 -15.67 10.62
CA VAL A 144 11.13 -16.44 10.17
C VAL A 144 12.44 -15.94 10.79
N LEU A 145 12.61 -14.62 10.92
CA LEU A 145 13.83 -14.02 11.47
C LEU A 145 13.82 -13.92 13.00
N SER A 146 12.71 -14.19 13.67
CA SER A 146 12.58 -14.10 15.13
C SER A 146 13.65 -14.85 15.94
N PRO A 147 14.18 -16.03 15.52
CA PRO A 147 15.26 -16.69 16.26
C PRO A 147 16.57 -15.90 16.28
N LEU A 148 16.75 -14.94 15.37
CA LEU A 148 17.94 -14.08 15.29
C LEU A 148 17.85 -12.85 16.20
N GLU A 149 16.70 -12.59 16.83
CA GLU A 149 16.46 -11.39 17.66
C GLU A 149 17.44 -11.27 18.82
N GLY A 150 17.78 -12.38 19.48
CA GLY A 150 18.76 -12.39 20.57
C GLY A 150 20.18 -11.99 20.14
N ARG A 151 20.51 -12.09 18.84
CA ARG A 151 21.83 -11.74 18.29
C ARG A 151 21.87 -10.35 17.66
N LEU A 152 20.86 -10.01 16.88
CA LEU A 152 20.84 -8.77 16.07
C LEU A 152 20.07 -7.64 16.75
N GLY A 153 19.20 -7.95 17.70
CA GLY A 153 18.25 -7.01 18.30
C GLY A 153 16.97 -6.87 17.47
N SER A 154 15.84 -6.79 18.15
CA SER A 154 14.50 -6.73 17.53
C SER A 154 14.36 -5.57 16.53
N GLU A 155 14.80 -4.37 16.89
CA GLU A 155 14.70 -3.20 16.00
C GLU A 155 15.49 -3.37 14.69
N ARG A 156 16.68 -3.98 14.73
CA ARG A 156 17.46 -4.22 13.51
C ARG A 156 16.77 -5.23 12.60
N ILE A 157 16.16 -6.27 13.18
CA ILE A 157 15.40 -7.27 12.42
C ILE A 157 14.14 -6.66 11.80
N VAL A 158 13.48 -5.73 12.49
CA VAL A 158 12.35 -4.98 11.93
C VAL A 158 12.78 -4.17 10.72
N TRP A 159 13.85 -3.38 10.81
CA TRP A 159 14.32 -2.59 9.67
C TRP A 159 14.84 -3.46 8.51
N LEU A 160 15.55 -4.55 8.81
CA LEU A 160 15.98 -5.51 7.80
C LEU A 160 14.77 -6.10 7.07
N SER A 161 13.75 -6.51 7.82
CA SER A 161 12.51 -7.05 7.25
C SER A 161 11.79 -6.00 6.39
N ILE A 162 11.74 -4.74 6.83
CA ILE A 162 11.16 -3.65 6.03
C ILE A 162 11.88 -3.49 4.69
N VAL A 163 13.21 -3.46 4.68
CA VAL A 163 14.00 -3.31 3.45
C VAL A 163 13.76 -4.50 2.51
N LEU A 164 13.78 -5.73 3.04
CA LEU A 164 13.57 -6.94 2.25
C LEU A 164 12.14 -7.03 1.69
N VAL A 165 11.13 -6.64 2.48
CA VAL A 165 9.73 -6.63 2.02
C VAL A 165 9.48 -5.54 0.99
N ALA A 166 10.12 -4.37 1.12
CA ALA A 166 9.99 -3.29 0.14
C ALA A 166 10.46 -3.69 -1.27
N VAL A 167 11.26 -4.75 -1.41
CA VAL A 167 11.69 -5.33 -2.69
C VAL A 167 10.58 -6.18 -3.35
N VAL A 168 9.59 -6.67 -2.60
CA VAL A 168 8.62 -7.66 -3.09
C VAL A 168 7.71 -7.08 -4.16
N GLU A 169 7.00 -5.99 -3.88
CA GLU A 169 6.11 -5.32 -4.85
C GLU A 169 6.81 -4.91 -6.15
N PRO A 170 7.92 -4.15 -6.14
CA PRO A 170 8.56 -3.72 -7.37
C PRO A 170 9.09 -4.89 -8.20
N THR A 171 9.59 -5.95 -7.53
CA THR A 171 10.05 -7.17 -8.21
C THR A 171 8.88 -7.90 -8.85
N PHE A 172 7.76 -8.03 -8.15
CA PHE A 172 6.54 -8.62 -8.72
C PHE A 172 6.05 -7.83 -9.93
N GLN A 173 5.93 -6.50 -9.83
CA GLN A 173 5.43 -5.66 -10.91
C GLN A 173 6.31 -5.69 -12.16
N VAL A 174 7.64 -5.74 -12.01
CA VAL A 174 8.56 -5.77 -13.15
C VAL A 174 8.69 -7.16 -13.76
N LEU A 175 8.74 -8.23 -12.96
CA LEU A 175 8.87 -9.59 -13.48
C LEU A 175 7.61 -10.09 -14.19
N PHE A 176 6.43 -9.69 -13.70
CA PHE A 176 5.14 -10.09 -14.26
C PHE A 176 4.47 -8.98 -15.09
N GLY A 177 5.18 -7.88 -15.33
CA GLY A 177 4.78 -6.83 -16.26
C GLY A 177 5.07 -7.19 -17.71
N GLU A 178 4.45 -6.49 -18.65
CA GLU A 178 4.55 -6.80 -20.08
C GLU A 178 5.94 -6.60 -20.69
N LYS A 179 6.77 -5.71 -20.11
CA LYS A 179 8.08 -5.31 -20.65
C LYS A 179 9.17 -5.30 -19.58
N ALA A 180 9.50 -6.48 -19.05
CA ALA A 180 10.64 -6.67 -18.17
C ALA A 180 11.96 -6.21 -18.84
N PHE A 181 12.94 -5.80 -18.04
CA PHE A 181 14.31 -5.46 -18.47
C PHE A 181 14.46 -4.24 -19.40
N THR A 182 13.52 -3.29 -19.36
CA THR A 182 13.65 -1.98 -20.02
C THR A 182 14.11 -0.90 -19.04
N TRP A 183 14.64 0.23 -19.53
CA TRP A 183 14.93 1.40 -18.67
C TRP A 183 13.70 1.91 -17.93
N GLY A 184 12.52 1.84 -18.58
CA GLY A 184 11.25 2.12 -17.93
C GLY A 184 10.95 1.15 -16.78
N ALA A 185 11.25 -0.15 -16.96
CA ALA A 185 11.09 -1.15 -15.90
C ALA A 185 12.07 -0.91 -14.73
N VAL A 186 13.32 -0.53 -14.99
CA VAL A 186 14.29 -0.18 -13.94
C VAL A 186 13.79 1.03 -13.14
N TYR A 187 13.33 2.08 -13.83
CA TYR A 187 12.75 3.24 -13.16
C TYR A 187 11.53 2.85 -12.32
N THR A 188 10.58 2.09 -12.89
CA THR A 188 9.39 1.61 -12.17
C THR A 188 9.79 0.81 -10.92
N TRP A 189 10.80 -0.07 -11.03
CA TRP A 189 11.28 -0.85 -9.89
C TRP A 189 11.79 0.06 -8.77
N VAL A 190 12.67 1.01 -9.09
CA VAL A 190 13.25 1.94 -8.10
C VAL A 190 12.16 2.83 -7.49
N HIS A 191 11.22 3.30 -8.31
CA HIS A 191 10.14 4.16 -7.87
C HIS A 191 9.20 3.42 -6.91
N VAL A 192 8.78 2.21 -7.28
CA VAL A 192 7.88 1.38 -6.46
C VAL A 192 8.58 0.86 -5.21
N PHE A 193 9.89 0.55 -5.27
CA PHE A 193 10.70 0.28 -4.09
C PHE A 193 10.68 1.45 -3.10
N ALA A 194 10.89 2.69 -3.59
CA ALA A 194 10.86 3.88 -2.75
C ALA A 194 9.48 4.08 -2.10
N ILE A 195 8.39 3.85 -2.85
CA ILE A 195 7.02 3.85 -2.32
C ILE A 195 6.89 2.82 -1.19
N ALA A 196 7.17 1.55 -1.47
CA ALA A 196 7.00 0.44 -0.53
C ALA A 196 7.83 0.65 0.75
N PHE A 197 9.08 1.09 0.61
CA PHE A 197 9.96 1.39 1.73
C PHE A 197 9.41 2.54 2.59
N LEU A 198 9.00 3.67 1.97
CA LEU A 198 8.49 4.82 2.70
C LEU A 198 7.14 4.54 3.36
N GLN A 199 6.30 3.71 2.74
CA GLN A 199 5.05 3.25 3.35
C GLN A 199 5.31 2.41 4.60
N LEU A 200 6.22 1.43 4.53
CA LEU A 200 6.62 0.64 5.69
C LEU A 200 7.32 1.47 6.78
N TYR A 201 8.12 2.47 6.38
CA TYR A 201 8.69 3.44 7.30
C TYR A 201 7.59 4.21 8.05
N VAL A 202 6.60 4.75 7.33
CA VAL A 202 5.45 5.43 7.94
C VAL A 202 4.70 4.48 8.86
N PHE A 203 4.50 3.23 8.45
CA PHE A 203 3.82 2.24 9.27
C PHE A 203 4.53 1.98 10.60
N ARG A 204 5.86 1.77 10.54
CA ARG A 204 6.69 1.55 11.73
C ARG A 204 6.66 2.75 12.68
N ARG A 205 6.65 3.97 12.13
CA ARG A 205 6.75 5.22 12.92
C ARG A 205 5.40 5.71 13.45
N PHE A 206 4.33 5.49 12.70
CA PHE A 206 3.00 6.03 12.99
C PHE A 206 1.99 4.89 13.18
N ASP A 207 1.37 4.44 12.10
CA ASP A 207 0.35 3.39 12.11
C ASP A 207 -0.10 2.97 10.69
N PHE A 208 -0.93 1.93 10.64
CA PHE A 208 -1.49 1.38 9.40
C PHE A 208 -2.34 2.41 8.63
N VAL A 209 -3.15 3.21 9.33
CA VAL A 209 -4.00 4.24 8.68
C VAL A 209 -3.12 5.26 7.95
N SER A 210 -2.02 5.69 8.55
CA SER A 210 -1.07 6.61 7.93
C SER A 210 -0.39 5.99 6.71
N MET A 211 0.02 4.71 6.81
CA MET A 211 0.60 3.94 5.70
C MET A 211 -0.38 3.80 4.53
N TYR A 212 -1.64 3.43 4.80
CA TYR A 212 -2.64 3.29 3.76
C TYR A 212 -3.00 4.64 3.14
N SER A 213 -3.04 5.72 3.94
CA SER A 213 -3.25 7.08 3.43
C SER A 213 -2.15 7.52 2.46
N PHE A 214 -0.90 7.10 2.66
CA PHE A 214 0.18 7.33 1.69
C PHE A 214 -0.21 6.80 0.32
N ARG A 215 -0.66 5.54 0.24
CA ARG A 215 -1.06 4.93 -1.03
C ARG A 215 -2.23 5.66 -1.65
N LEU A 216 -3.21 6.09 -0.85
CA LEU A 216 -4.33 6.88 -1.34
C LEU A 216 -3.91 8.22 -1.94
N PHE A 217 -3.00 8.96 -1.29
CA PHE A 217 -2.48 10.21 -1.85
C PHE A 217 -1.68 9.97 -3.12
N TYR A 218 -0.81 8.96 -3.15
CA TYR A 218 -0.04 8.63 -4.35
C TYR A 218 -0.97 8.24 -5.51
N TYR A 219 -2.02 7.44 -5.24
CA TYR A 219 -3.03 7.07 -6.23
C TYR A 219 -3.84 8.27 -6.71
N ALA A 220 -4.16 9.22 -5.82
CA ALA A 220 -4.82 10.46 -6.22
C ALA A 220 -3.97 11.26 -7.22
N TYR A 221 -2.66 11.36 -7.00
CA TYR A 221 -1.75 12.04 -7.92
C TYR A 221 -1.56 11.28 -9.24
N TRP A 222 -1.08 10.04 -9.16
CA TRP A 222 -0.65 9.27 -10.33
C TRP A 222 -1.83 8.69 -11.12
N HIS A 223 -2.71 7.97 -10.45
CA HIS A 223 -3.74 7.20 -11.13
C HIS A 223 -4.99 8.00 -11.48
N ILE A 224 -5.33 9.02 -10.67
CA ILE A 224 -6.57 9.78 -10.84
C ILE A 224 -6.28 11.11 -11.55
N LEU A 225 -5.56 12.04 -10.90
CA LEU A 225 -5.32 13.37 -11.43
C LEU A 225 -4.48 13.32 -12.71
N TRP A 226 -3.27 12.77 -12.63
CA TRP A 226 -2.42 12.62 -13.79
C TRP A 226 -2.99 11.63 -14.79
N GLY A 227 -3.66 10.57 -14.32
CA GLY A 227 -4.35 9.61 -15.18
C GLY A 227 -5.36 10.23 -16.15
N VAL A 228 -6.04 11.30 -15.74
CA VAL A 228 -6.93 12.09 -16.61
C VAL A 228 -6.14 13.07 -17.50
N ILE A 229 -5.18 13.78 -16.92
CA ILE A 229 -4.42 14.85 -17.63
C ILE A 229 -3.57 14.27 -18.75
N ARG A 230 -2.85 13.17 -18.49
CA ARG A 230 -1.92 12.54 -19.44
C ARG A 230 -2.58 12.15 -20.76
N LEU A 231 -3.86 11.81 -20.74
CA LEU A 231 -4.62 11.43 -21.94
C LEU A 231 -4.83 12.58 -22.92
N LYS A 232 -4.66 13.83 -22.48
CA LYS A 232 -4.74 15.03 -23.33
C LYS A 232 -3.37 15.62 -23.66
N VAL A 233 -2.37 15.31 -22.84
CA VAL A 233 -1.03 15.91 -22.93
C VAL A 233 -0.07 15.00 -23.68
N LEU A 234 -0.20 13.68 -23.53
CA LEU A 234 0.73 12.70 -24.10
C LEU A 234 0.17 11.92 -25.29
N PHE A 235 -1.15 11.98 -25.50
CA PHE A 235 -1.91 11.24 -26.53
C PHE A 235 -2.91 12.19 -27.19
#